data_AF-G5K336-F1
#
_entry.id   AF-G5K336-F1
#
_cell.length_a   1.000
_cell.length_b   1.000
_cell.length_c   1.000
_cell.angle_alpha   90.00
_cell.angle_beta   90.00
_cell.angle_gamma   90.00
#
_symmetry.space_group_name_H-M   'P 1'
#
loop_
_entity.id
_entity.type
_entity.pdbx_description
1 polymer ?
#
loop_
_entity_poly.entity_id
_entity_poly.type
_entity_poly.pdbx_seq_one_letter_code
_entity_poly.pdbx_strand_id
1 'polypeptide(L)'
;MRLPDTAFKAIAGTTVTTDILFFQKYLEKGYVSDDVAFSGSIRYDKDERIWLNPYFDGEYNAQVFGTYEVRNFNGGTLSVKGNQENLLEDLSEALSQVKAPKPLDLSQIEIAPEVMAKQVIDTSIPATIRESLEKYSFGYQGNTIYYRDNKGIRVGTKTEEMSYYVDEEGNFKAWDSKHSQKQIDRFNELEVTDNTALDVYVTEDATKRGRFKGYFKKTVFYEAPLSEKEVARIKGMVDIRNSYQEVIAIQRFYDYDKDEFNHLLGKLNQTYDTFVKRFGYLNSPVNRNLFDSDDKYSLLASLEDEGLDPSAQNVIYTKSLAFEKALVRPEKEVTEVSTALDALNSSLADGRGVDLPYMMSIYRGVTRDSLIEELGDQIIPEPEQYLQEGEVVYVSRQDFLSGDVLTKLEVIDLLIKQDNQDFSWAYYQGLLEEVRP
;
A
#
# COMPACT_ATOMS: atom_id res chain seq x y z
N MET A 1 -6.22 -0.90 13.06
CA MET A 1 -5.60 -1.39 14.32
C MET A 1 -4.10 -1.44 14.18
N ARG A 2 -3.34 -1.13 15.23
CA ARG A 2 -1.87 -1.06 15.23
C ARG A 2 -1.27 -2.02 16.26
N LEU A 3 -0.46 -2.97 15.79
CA LEU A 3 0.14 -4.04 16.59
C LEU A 3 1.47 -3.62 17.24
N PRO A 4 1.92 -4.33 18.29
CA PRO A 4 3.28 -4.17 18.77
C PRO A 4 4.31 -4.52 17.69
N ASP A 5 5.47 -3.87 17.76
CA ASP A 5 6.61 -4.11 16.88
C ASP A 5 7.19 -5.54 16.94
N THR A 6 6.83 -6.30 17.97
CA THR A 6 7.24 -7.69 18.19
C THR A 6 6.19 -8.71 17.75
N ALA A 7 5.03 -8.27 17.26
CA ALA A 7 3.89 -9.15 16.92
C ALA A 7 4.29 -10.29 15.97
N PHE A 8 5.18 -10.02 15.01
CA PHE A 8 5.64 -11.01 14.04
C PHE A 8 7.06 -11.53 14.30
N LYS A 9 7.72 -11.13 15.39
CA LYS A 9 9.13 -11.48 15.64
C LYS A 9 9.36 -12.99 15.72
N ALA A 10 8.45 -13.73 16.34
CA ALA A 10 8.57 -15.19 16.50
C ALA A 10 8.38 -15.97 15.17
N ILE A 11 7.68 -15.40 14.19
CA ILE A 11 7.31 -16.07 12.94
C ILE A 11 8.12 -15.54 11.77
N ALA A 12 8.14 -14.21 11.61
CA ALA A 12 8.80 -13.50 10.52
C ALA A 12 10.19 -12.97 10.90
N GLY A 13 10.66 -13.14 12.14
CA GLY A 13 12.02 -12.76 12.53
C GLY A 13 12.32 -11.26 12.56
N THR A 14 11.32 -10.40 12.34
CA THR A 14 11.48 -8.95 12.16
C THR A 14 10.83 -8.19 13.32
N THR A 15 11.39 -7.02 13.67
CA THR A 15 10.82 -6.12 14.68
C THR A 15 10.25 -4.87 14.01
N VAL A 16 8.97 -4.89 13.65
CA VAL A 16 8.29 -3.83 12.86
C VAL A 16 6.87 -3.60 13.38
N THR A 17 6.52 -2.34 13.68
CA THR A 17 5.14 -1.94 13.97
C THR A 17 4.28 -2.17 12.72
N THR A 18 3.22 -2.96 12.85
CA THR A 18 2.37 -3.35 11.73
C THR A 18 0.92 -2.96 11.99
N ASP A 19 0.24 -2.50 10.95
CA ASP A 19 -1.17 -2.14 11.03
C ASP A 19 -2.04 -3.19 10.33
N ILE A 20 -3.18 -3.53 10.93
CA ILE A 20 -4.26 -4.30 10.28
C ILE A 20 -5.36 -3.30 9.90
N LEU A 21 -5.68 -3.26 8.61
CA LEU A 21 -6.73 -2.42 8.02
C LEU A 21 -7.91 -3.28 7.61
N PHE A 22 -9.11 -2.88 8.01
CA PHE A 22 -10.36 -3.53 7.63
C PHE A 22 -11.10 -2.60 6.67
N PHE A 23 -11.31 -3.06 5.45
CA PHE A 23 -12.08 -2.34 4.44
C PHE A 23 -13.44 -3.02 4.28
N GLN A 24 -14.52 -2.28 4.43
CA GLN A 24 -15.85 -2.75 4.12
C GLN A 24 -16.23 -2.32 2.70
N LYS A 25 -16.68 -3.27 1.88
CA LYS A 25 -17.22 -2.96 0.55
C LYS A 25 -18.40 -2.00 0.71
N TYR A 26 -18.35 -0.90 0.00
CA TYR A 26 -19.35 0.17 0.09
C TYR A 26 -20.64 -0.27 -0.60
N LEU A 27 -21.65 -0.67 0.19
CA LEU A 27 -22.91 -1.21 -0.33
C LEU A 27 -23.92 -0.10 -0.72
N GLU A 28 -23.88 1.05 -0.06
CA GLU A 28 -24.69 2.22 -0.40
C GLU A 28 -23.79 3.33 -0.91
N LYS A 29 -23.99 3.84 -2.14
CA LYS A 29 -23.21 4.93 -2.77
C LYS A 29 -23.50 6.32 -2.17
N GLY A 30 -23.76 6.41 -0.87
CA GLY A 30 -23.80 7.70 -0.17
C GLY A 30 -22.43 8.35 -0.16
N TYR A 31 -22.23 9.48 0.50
CA TYR A 31 -20.89 9.93 0.86
C TYR A 31 -20.71 9.71 2.36
N VAL A 32 -19.57 9.14 2.77
CA VAL A 32 -19.20 9.00 4.18
C VAL A 32 -18.35 10.21 4.56
N SER A 33 -18.48 10.71 5.79
CA SER A 33 -17.61 11.79 6.28
C SER A 33 -16.15 11.42 6.17
N ASP A 34 -15.28 12.42 6.07
CA ASP A 34 -13.84 12.27 6.33
C ASP A 34 -13.65 11.61 7.70
N ASP A 35 -13.57 10.28 7.69
CA ASP A 35 -13.21 9.50 8.86
C ASP A 35 -11.84 9.99 9.30
N VAL A 36 -11.61 10.07 10.60
CA VAL A 36 -10.30 10.45 11.13
C VAL A 36 -9.21 9.52 10.57
N ALA A 37 -9.56 8.29 10.20
CA ALA A 37 -8.72 7.36 9.45
C ALA A 37 -8.14 7.94 8.14
N PHE A 38 -8.87 8.81 7.45
CA PHE A 38 -8.50 9.43 6.17
C PHE A 38 -8.02 10.88 6.29
N SER A 39 -8.01 11.46 7.50
CA SER A 39 -7.67 12.88 7.76
C SER A 39 -6.20 13.27 7.51
N GLY A 40 -5.39 12.37 6.96
CA GLY A 40 -3.94 12.55 6.82
C GLY A 40 -3.21 12.44 8.16
N SER A 41 -1.87 12.49 8.12
CA SER A 41 -1.07 12.50 9.35
C SER A 41 -0.84 13.93 9.84
N ILE A 42 -0.90 14.13 11.15
CA ILE A 42 -0.58 15.40 11.82
C ILE A 42 0.70 15.25 12.64
N ARG A 43 1.32 16.38 13.03
CA ARG A 43 2.48 16.37 13.93
C ARG A 43 2.11 15.72 15.27
N TYR A 44 2.92 14.76 15.69
CA TYR A 44 2.75 14.10 16.98
C TYR A 44 3.13 15.06 18.12
N ASP A 45 2.22 15.18 19.10
CA ASP A 45 2.34 16.16 20.18
C ASP A 45 3.56 15.95 21.09
N LYS A 46 3.98 14.68 21.27
CA LYS A 46 5.12 14.30 22.11
C LYS A 46 6.46 14.32 21.39
N ASP A 47 6.48 14.32 20.06
CA ASP A 47 7.70 14.43 19.27
C ASP A 47 7.42 15.05 17.91
N GLU A 48 7.83 16.31 17.74
CA GLU A 48 7.58 17.07 16.52
C GLU A 48 8.15 16.41 15.26
N ARG A 49 9.12 15.50 15.34
CA ARG A 49 9.70 14.85 14.16
C ARG A 49 8.77 13.79 13.56
N ILE A 50 7.74 13.40 14.30
CA ILE A 50 6.85 12.30 13.96
C ILE A 50 5.55 12.86 13.40
N TRP A 51 5.08 12.23 12.34
CA TRP A 51 3.74 12.44 11.80
C TRP A 51 2.92 11.20 12.11
N LEU A 52 1.79 11.39 12.79
CA LEU A 52 0.89 10.32 13.20
C LEU A 52 -0.50 10.63 12.66
N ASN A 53 -1.13 9.63 12.05
CA ASN A 53 -2.54 9.72 11.71
C ASN A 53 -3.35 9.82 13.02
N PRO A 54 -4.21 10.85 13.19
CA PRO A 54 -4.97 11.04 14.43
C PRO A 54 -5.87 9.86 14.77
N TYR A 55 -6.18 8.97 13.81
CA TYR A 55 -6.86 7.70 14.09
C TYR A 55 -6.12 6.82 15.10
N PHE A 56 -4.79 6.90 15.17
CA PHE A 56 -4.01 6.14 16.13
C PHE A 56 -3.64 6.96 17.38
N ASP A 57 -4.34 8.07 17.63
CA ASP A 57 -4.13 8.94 18.77
C ASP A 57 -5.49 9.33 19.41
N GLY A 58 -5.50 9.72 20.69
CA GLY A 58 -6.74 10.13 21.38
C GLY A 58 -7.79 9.02 21.60
N GLU A 59 -9.06 9.25 21.23
CA GLU A 59 -10.21 8.36 21.52
C GLU A 59 -10.07 6.96 20.90
N TYR A 60 -9.34 6.85 19.79
CA TYR A 60 -9.12 5.60 19.05
C TYR A 60 -7.83 4.86 19.45
N ASN A 61 -7.09 5.37 20.45
CA ASN A 61 -5.88 4.73 20.99
C ASN A 61 -6.14 3.30 21.54
N ALA A 62 -7.40 2.95 21.83
CA ALA A 62 -7.79 1.57 22.16
C ALA A 62 -7.45 0.56 21.05
N GLN A 63 -7.24 1.02 19.82
CA GLN A 63 -6.83 0.18 18.68
C GLN A 63 -5.30 0.12 18.50
N VAL A 64 -4.52 0.71 19.41
CA VAL A 64 -3.06 0.65 19.45
C VAL A 64 -2.66 -0.30 20.58
N PHE A 65 -2.13 -1.45 20.21
CA PHE A 65 -1.81 -2.52 21.16
C PHE A 65 -0.41 -2.36 21.74
N GLY A 66 -0.23 -1.33 22.56
CA GLY A 66 1.05 -1.08 23.20
C GLY A 66 1.23 0.36 23.62
N THR A 67 2.47 0.72 23.93
CA THR A 67 2.86 2.09 24.21
C THR A 67 3.73 2.62 23.10
N TYR A 68 3.45 3.84 22.65
CA TYR A 68 4.32 4.54 21.72
C TYR A 68 5.69 4.77 22.33
N GLU A 69 6.71 4.34 21.60
CA GLU A 69 8.11 4.57 21.90
C GLU A 69 8.75 5.20 20.67
N VAL A 70 9.34 6.38 20.83
CA VAL A 70 10.14 6.97 19.77
C VAL A 70 11.50 6.31 19.77
N ARG A 71 11.78 5.55 18.72
CA ARG A 71 13.12 5.01 18.47
C ARG A 71 13.93 6.03 17.66
N ASN A 72 15.21 6.14 18.01
CA ASN A 72 16.24 6.91 17.32
C ASN A 72 16.31 8.42 17.64
N PHE A 73 17.48 8.86 18.12
CA PHE A 73 17.76 10.23 18.60
C PHE A 73 17.77 11.29 17.48
N ASN A 74 17.90 10.90 16.20
CA ASN A 74 18.07 11.83 15.06
C ASN A 74 17.08 11.64 13.90
N GLY A 75 15.99 10.91 14.09
CA GLY A 75 15.01 10.67 13.01
C GLY A 75 13.62 10.20 13.45
N GLY A 76 13.41 9.97 14.76
CA GLY A 76 12.10 9.72 15.36
C GLY A 76 11.26 8.68 14.63
N THR A 77 11.60 7.40 14.73
CA THR A 77 10.72 6.33 14.27
C THR A 77 9.74 5.99 15.38
N LEU A 78 8.44 6.19 15.14
CA LEU A 78 7.41 5.81 16.10
C LEU A 78 7.27 4.27 16.10
N SER A 79 7.62 3.63 17.21
CA SER A 79 7.40 2.20 17.44
C SER A 79 6.27 2.00 18.45
N VAL A 80 5.63 0.84 18.42
CA VAL A 80 4.67 0.43 19.46
C VAL A 80 5.28 -0.72 20.24
N LYS A 81 5.64 -0.46 21.49
CA LYS A 81 6.17 -1.46 22.40
C LYS A 81 5.01 -2.23 23.04
N GLY A 82 5.04 -3.55 22.93
CA GLY A 82 4.00 -4.41 23.50
C GLY A 82 3.97 -4.32 25.03
N ASN A 83 2.76 -4.32 25.59
CA ASN A 83 2.55 -4.16 27.04
C ASN A 83 2.28 -5.49 27.77
N GLN A 84 1.77 -6.55 27.10
CA GLN A 84 1.36 -7.82 27.73
C GLN A 84 1.46 -9.05 26.79
N GLU A 85 1.38 -10.26 27.36
CA GLU A 85 1.65 -11.55 26.70
C GLU A 85 0.53 -12.09 25.78
N ASN A 86 -0.70 -11.54 25.80
CA ASN A 86 -1.86 -12.14 25.12
C ASN A 86 -2.50 -11.25 24.04
N LEU A 87 -1.76 -11.01 22.95
CA LEU A 87 -2.18 -10.21 21.79
C LEU A 87 -3.54 -10.63 21.18
N LEU A 88 -3.92 -11.91 21.31
CA LEU A 88 -5.16 -12.43 20.74
C LEU A 88 -6.42 -11.92 21.47
N GLU A 89 -6.37 -11.81 22.79
CA GLU A 89 -7.49 -11.27 23.58
C GLU A 89 -7.68 -9.77 23.29
N ASP A 90 -6.58 -9.01 23.28
CA ASP A 90 -6.57 -7.59 22.95
C ASP A 90 -7.17 -7.34 21.54
N LEU A 91 -6.79 -8.16 20.56
CA LEU A 91 -7.30 -8.05 19.19
C LEU A 91 -8.82 -8.29 19.14
N SER A 92 -9.31 -9.30 19.87
CA SER A 92 -10.74 -9.61 19.95
C SER A 92 -11.53 -8.47 20.58
N GLU A 93 -11.01 -7.85 21.64
CA GLU A 93 -11.67 -6.72 22.29
C GLU A 93 -11.73 -5.51 21.35
N ALA A 94 -10.63 -5.15 20.67
CA ALA A 94 -10.61 -4.03 19.74
C ALA A 94 -11.55 -4.23 18.54
N LEU A 95 -11.68 -5.46 18.03
CA LEU A 95 -12.61 -5.79 16.94
C LEU A 95 -14.05 -5.50 17.33
N SER A 96 -14.41 -5.74 18.60
CA SER A 96 -15.75 -5.43 19.10
C SER A 96 -16.05 -3.92 19.19
N GLN A 97 -15.01 -3.07 19.16
CA GLN A 97 -15.13 -1.61 19.30
C GLN A 97 -15.00 -0.85 17.97
N VAL A 98 -14.86 -1.56 16.83
CA VAL A 98 -14.83 -0.94 15.50
C VAL A 98 -16.21 -0.31 15.22
N LYS A 99 -16.26 1.03 15.18
CA LYS A 99 -17.49 1.79 14.94
C LYS A 99 -17.84 1.78 13.45
N ALA A 100 -19.13 1.73 13.13
CA ALA A 100 -19.62 1.90 11.78
C ALA A 100 -19.37 3.34 11.27
N PRO A 101 -19.18 3.56 9.96
CA PRO A 101 -18.99 4.88 9.41
C PRO A 101 -20.21 5.79 9.64
N LYS A 102 -19.99 7.09 9.86
CA LYS A 102 -21.09 8.06 10.02
C LYS A 102 -21.64 8.47 8.65
N PRO A 103 -22.96 8.42 8.43
CA PRO A 103 -23.57 8.94 7.20
C PRO A 103 -23.51 10.47 7.14
N LEU A 104 -23.15 11.04 5.98
CA LEU A 104 -23.18 12.49 5.72
C LEU A 104 -24.49 12.94 5.07
N ASP A 105 -24.76 14.24 5.21
CA ASP A 105 -25.70 15.00 4.40
C ASP A 105 -25.04 15.44 3.09
N LEU A 106 -25.60 15.02 1.94
CA LEU A 106 -25.15 15.27 0.58
C LEU A 106 -25.02 16.77 0.23
N SER A 107 -25.62 17.66 1.01
CA SER A 107 -25.64 19.11 0.76
C SER A 107 -24.32 19.84 1.05
N GLN A 108 -23.30 19.16 1.62
CA GLN A 108 -22.03 19.77 2.04
C GLN A 108 -20.83 19.43 1.15
N ILE A 109 -21.05 18.74 0.01
CA ILE A 109 -19.98 18.18 -0.80
C ILE A 109 -19.86 18.93 -2.13
N GLU A 110 -18.72 19.60 -2.34
CA GLU A 110 -18.30 20.04 -3.68
C GLU A 110 -17.65 18.86 -4.42
N ILE A 111 -18.38 18.28 -5.37
CA ILE A 111 -17.87 17.22 -6.24
C ILE A 111 -16.97 17.87 -7.29
N ALA A 112 -15.66 17.64 -7.20
CA ALA A 112 -14.77 17.83 -8.34
C ALA A 112 -15.06 16.68 -9.34
N PRO A 113 -15.49 16.96 -10.58
CA PRO A 113 -15.76 15.92 -11.55
C PRO A 113 -14.43 15.32 -12.02
N GLU A 114 -14.05 14.15 -11.49
CA GLU A 114 -12.94 13.41 -12.08
C GLU A 114 -13.39 12.81 -13.43
N VAL A 115 -12.83 13.47 -14.43
CA VAL A 115 -12.89 13.25 -15.87
C VAL A 115 -12.56 11.79 -16.19
N MET A 116 -13.40 11.16 -17.01
CA MET A 116 -13.01 10.04 -17.87
C MET A 116 -11.87 10.49 -18.79
N ALA A 117 -10.65 10.51 -18.27
CA ALA A 117 -9.48 10.91 -19.03
C ALA A 117 -9.10 9.76 -19.95
N LYS A 118 -9.28 9.98 -21.26
CA LYS A 118 -8.72 9.12 -22.31
C LYS A 118 -7.24 8.89 -21.98
N GLN A 119 -6.86 7.64 -21.75
CA GLN A 119 -5.48 7.28 -21.38
C GLN A 119 -4.56 7.66 -22.55
N VAL A 120 -3.94 8.84 -22.49
CA VAL A 120 -2.94 9.25 -23.47
C VAL A 120 -1.68 8.48 -23.12
N ILE A 121 -1.33 7.50 -23.95
CA ILE A 121 -0.13 6.69 -23.76
C ILE A 121 1.08 7.59 -24.00
N ASP A 122 1.82 7.90 -22.94
CA ASP A 122 3.10 8.61 -23.03
C ASP A 122 4.14 7.69 -23.68
N THR A 123 4.50 7.98 -24.93
CA THR A 123 5.45 7.21 -25.73
C THR A 123 6.92 7.47 -25.34
N SER A 124 7.19 8.47 -24.49
CA SER A 124 8.54 8.72 -23.96
C SER A 124 8.98 7.66 -22.94
N ILE A 125 8.02 6.93 -22.38
CA ILE A 125 8.24 5.87 -21.39
C ILE A 125 8.48 4.54 -22.13
N PRO A 126 9.55 3.80 -21.79
CA PRO A 126 9.80 2.49 -22.39
C PRO A 126 8.64 1.52 -22.15
N ALA A 127 8.33 0.69 -23.15
CA ALA A 127 7.23 -0.28 -23.07
C ALA A 127 7.38 -1.26 -21.89
N THR A 128 8.61 -1.73 -21.66
CA THR A 128 8.95 -2.60 -20.52
C THR A 128 8.55 -1.97 -19.19
N ILE A 129 8.89 -0.70 -18.96
CA ILE A 129 8.52 0.04 -17.75
C ILE A 129 7.00 0.23 -17.68
N ARG A 130 6.35 0.57 -18.81
CA ARG A 130 4.90 0.78 -18.85
C ARG A 130 4.12 -0.47 -18.44
N GLU A 131 4.60 -1.63 -18.86
CA GLU A 131 3.94 -2.92 -18.64
C GLU A 131 4.30 -3.53 -17.28
N SER A 132 5.54 -3.40 -16.82
CA SER A 132 6.02 -4.10 -15.62
C SER A 132 6.02 -3.25 -14.34
N LEU A 133 5.94 -1.92 -14.42
CA LEU A 133 6.05 -1.07 -13.23
C LEU A 133 4.71 -1.00 -12.49
N GLU A 134 4.65 -1.62 -11.32
CA GLU A 134 3.50 -1.56 -10.43
C GLU A 134 3.23 -0.15 -9.88
N LYS A 135 2.00 0.11 -9.40
CA LYS A 135 1.68 1.39 -8.76
C LYS A 135 2.53 1.60 -7.50
N TYR A 136 2.88 2.85 -7.25
CA TYR A 136 3.69 3.30 -6.12
C TYR A 136 5.03 2.58 -6.00
N SER A 137 5.64 2.20 -7.13
CA SER A 137 6.91 1.47 -7.16
C SER A 137 7.94 2.20 -8.00
N PHE A 138 9.21 2.06 -7.61
CA PHE A 138 10.36 2.42 -8.43
C PHE A 138 10.73 1.30 -9.40
N GLY A 139 11.13 1.71 -10.60
CA GLY A 139 11.76 0.87 -11.62
C GLY A 139 12.87 1.64 -12.31
N TYR A 140 13.65 0.97 -13.15
CA TYR A 140 14.69 1.65 -13.91
C TYR A 140 14.96 0.98 -15.26
N GLN A 141 15.43 1.78 -16.22
CA GLN A 141 16.02 1.29 -17.45
C GLN A 141 17.29 2.10 -17.76
N GLY A 142 18.42 1.41 -17.89
CA GLY A 142 19.72 2.08 -17.98
C GLY A 142 20.02 2.89 -16.72
N ASN A 143 20.19 4.21 -16.86
CA ASN A 143 20.40 5.15 -15.75
C ASN A 143 19.16 6.00 -15.43
N THR A 144 18.03 5.73 -16.08
CA THR A 144 16.78 6.46 -15.81
C THR A 144 15.98 5.70 -14.77
N ILE A 145 15.69 6.37 -13.66
CA ILE A 145 14.71 5.89 -12.67
C ILE A 145 13.33 6.28 -13.14
N TYR A 146 12.35 5.42 -12.90
CA TYR A 146 10.93 5.67 -13.11
C TYR A 146 10.20 5.41 -11.80
N TYR A 147 9.16 6.20 -11.56
CA TYR A 147 8.24 6.01 -10.45
C TYR A 147 6.81 6.08 -10.98
N ARG A 148 5.94 5.19 -10.51
CA ARG A 148 4.52 5.19 -10.89
C ARG A 148 3.67 5.69 -9.74
N ASP A 149 3.00 6.82 -9.91
CA ASP A 149 2.01 7.33 -8.96
C ASP A 149 0.57 7.07 -9.45
N ASN A 150 -0.40 7.76 -8.84
CA ASN A 150 -1.81 7.66 -9.22
C ASN A 150 -2.11 8.34 -10.57
N LYS A 151 -1.28 9.29 -11.03
CA LYS A 151 -1.45 10.03 -12.28
C LYS A 151 -0.78 9.34 -13.46
N GLY A 152 0.29 8.57 -13.22
CA GLY A 152 0.97 7.83 -14.26
C GLY A 152 2.40 7.43 -13.89
N ILE A 153 3.21 7.14 -14.92
CA ILE A 153 4.64 6.88 -14.74
C ILE A 153 5.38 8.18 -15.05
N ARG A 154 6.32 8.54 -14.19
CA ARG A 154 7.20 9.71 -14.37
C ARG A 154 8.66 9.30 -14.20
N VAL A 155 9.55 10.11 -14.76
CA VAL A 155 10.99 9.98 -14.49
C VAL A 155 11.24 10.35 -13.03
N GLY A 156 12.06 9.57 -12.34
CA GLY A 156 12.39 9.74 -10.94
C GLY A 156 13.06 11.09 -10.70
N THR A 157 12.42 11.91 -9.89
CA THR A 157 12.92 13.17 -9.36
C THR A 157 12.97 13.08 -7.84
N LYS A 158 13.60 14.06 -7.19
CA LYS A 158 13.55 14.22 -5.75
C LYS A 158 13.04 15.62 -5.41
N THR A 159 12.38 15.74 -4.28
CA THR A 159 12.01 17.03 -3.73
C THR A 159 13.24 17.67 -3.08
N GLU A 160 13.56 18.89 -3.48
CA GLU A 160 14.55 19.73 -2.83
C GLU A 160 13.94 21.07 -2.42
N GLU A 161 14.61 21.77 -1.50
CA GLU A 161 14.28 23.14 -1.14
C GLU A 161 15.39 24.11 -1.55
N MET A 162 14.99 25.31 -1.95
CA MET A 162 15.86 26.46 -2.09
C MET A 162 15.24 27.63 -1.35
N SER A 163 16.05 28.37 -0.59
CA SER A 163 15.54 29.47 0.22
C SER A 163 16.38 30.72 0.07
N TYR A 164 15.71 31.87 0.00
CA TYR A 164 16.30 33.18 -0.22
C TYR A 164 15.45 34.26 0.45
N TYR A 165 15.99 35.47 0.49
CA TYR A 165 15.37 36.64 1.11
C TYR A 165 14.81 37.57 0.03
N VAL A 166 13.59 38.06 0.26
CA VAL A 166 12.89 39.01 -0.59
C VAL A 166 12.50 40.28 0.19
N ASP A 167 12.30 41.39 -0.51
CA ASP A 167 11.65 42.57 0.09
C ASP A 167 10.12 42.43 0.17
N GLU A 168 9.46 43.48 0.68
CA GLU A 168 8.00 43.54 0.83
C GLU A 168 7.26 43.44 -0.52
N GLU A 169 7.91 43.79 -1.62
CA GLU A 169 7.38 43.67 -2.99
C GLU A 169 7.66 42.28 -3.61
N GLY A 170 8.38 41.40 -2.90
CA GLY A 170 8.75 40.07 -3.37
C GLY A 170 10.02 40.01 -4.23
N ASN A 171 10.77 41.10 -4.36
CA ASN A 171 11.98 41.12 -5.16
C ASN A 171 13.14 40.41 -4.43
N PHE A 172 13.85 39.54 -5.14
CA PHE A 172 15.03 38.84 -4.63
C PHE A 172 16.11 39.80 -4.10
N LYS A 173 16.67 39.48 -2.92
CA LYS A 173 17.78 40.22 -2.31
C LYS A 173 19.03 39.39 -2.09
N ALA A 174 18.88 38.18 -1.54
CA ALA A 174 20.03 37.32 -1.24
C ALA A 174 19.64 35.86 -1.00
N TRP A 175 20.51 34.94 -1.38
CA TRP A 175 20.38 33.52 -1.03
C TRP A 175 20.61 33.28 0.47
N ASP A 176 19.91 32.28 1.03
CA ASP A 176 20.21 31.82 2.39
C ASP A 176 21.63 31.20 2.43
N SER A 177 22.39 31.56 3.46
CA SER A 177 23.74 31.05 3.73
C SER A 177 23.85 29.54 3.81
N LYS A 178 22.75 28.81 4.07
CA LYS A 178 22.79 27.34 4.12
C LYS A 178 23.05 26.69 2.77
N HIS A 179 22.81 27.41 1.66
CA HIS A 179 22.96 26.87 0.31
C HIS A 179 24.34 27.16 -0.26
N SER A 180 24.97 26.13 -0.80
CA SER A 180 26.23 26.27 -1.54
C SER A 180 26.01 26.89 -2.91
N GLN A 181 27.05 27.50 -3.49
CA GLN A 181 26.98 28.09 -4.83
C GLN A 181 26.53 27.05 -5.88
N LYS A 182 27.01 25.81 -5.78
CA LYS A 182 26.61 24.71 -6.67
C LYS A 182 25.11 24.40 -6.61
N GLN A 183 24.49 24.49 -5.43
CA GLN A 183 23.04 24.29 -5.29
C GLN A 183 22.25 25.45 -5.89
N ILE A 184 22.74 26.68 -5.71
CA ILE A 184 22.16 27.89 -6.28
C ILE A 184 22.20 27.83 -7.81
N ASP A 185 23.36 27.51 -8.39
CA ASP A 185 23.54 27.42 -9.83
C ASP A 185 22.58 26.38 -10.43
N ARG A 186 22.51 25.19 -9.82
CA ARG A 186 21.57 24.12 -10.24
C ARG A 186 20.11 24.56 -10.15
N PHE A 187 19.71 25.26 -9.09
CA PHE A 187 18.34 25.74 -8.95
C PHE A 187 17.99 26.76 -10.05
N ASN A 188 18.91 27.67 -10.36
CA ASN A 188 18.71 28.66 -11.42
C ASN A 188 18.63 28.01 -12.81
N GLU A 189 19.42 26.97 -13.08
CA GLU A 189 19.38 26.21 -14.35
C GLU A 189 18.04 25.51 -14.58
N LEU A 190 17.30 25.16 -13.52
CA LEU A 190 15.98 24.55 -13.62
C LEU A 190 14.87 25.55 -13.93
N GLU A 191 15.15 26.86 -13.88
CA GLU A 191 14.20 27.95 -14.16
C GLU A 191 12.87 27.81 -13.39
N VAL A 192 12.95 27.31 -12.14
CA VAL A 192 11.75 27.08 -11.31
C VAL A 192 11.05 28.40 -11.01
N THR A 193 9.78 28.47 -11.41
CA THR A 193 8.84 29.54 -11.09
C THR A 193 7.89 29.12 -9.96
N ASP A 194 7.19 30.08 -9.35
CA ASP A 194 6.18 29.79 -8.33
C ASP A 194 5.04 28.88 -8.84
N ASN A 195 4.75 28.89 -10.14
CA ASN A 195 3.74 28.03 -10.77
C ASN A 195 4.24 26.60 -11.05
N THR A 196 5.55 26.41 -11.15
CA THR A 196 6.19 25.11 -11.42
C THR A 196 6.77 24.48 -10.15
N ALA A 197 6.85 25.25 -9.07
CA ALA A 197 7.25 24.77 -7.75
C ALA A 197 6.18 23.81 -7.19
N LEU A 198 6.62 22.86 -6.39
CA LEU A 198 5.72 22.00 -5.63
C LEU A 198 5.00 22.79 -4.54
N ASP A 199 5.74 23.67 -3.85
CA ASP A 199 5.21 24.55 -2.82
C ASP A 199 6.14 25.77 -2.65
N VAL A 200 5.56 26.89 -2.21
CA VAL A 200 6.27 28.15 -2.00
C VAL A 200 5.79 28.78 -0.69
N TYR A 201 6.69 28.87 0.27
CA TYR A 201 6.43 29.48 1.56
C TYR A 201 7.17 30.81 1.70
N VAL A 202 6.48 31.85 2.16
CA VAL A 202 7.08 33.13 2.55
C VAL A 202 6.73 33.40 4.00
N THR A 203 7.71 33.73 4.83
CA THR A 203 7.46 34.11 6.23
C THR A 203 6.54 35.32 6.32
N GLU A 204 5.57 35.30 7.22
CA GLU A 204 4.64 36.44 7.44
C GLU A 204 5.34 37.68 7.97
N ASP A 205 6.32 37.49 8.85
CA ASP A 205 7.08 38.55 9.50
C ASP A 205 8.46 38.74 8.84
N ALA A 206 8.87 40.01 8.68
CA ALA A 206 10.23 40.32 8.28
C ALA A 206 11.24 39.87 9.34
N THR A 207 12.43 39.47 8.89
CA THR A 207 13.53 39.08 9.76
C THR A 207 13.88 40.24 10.70
N LYS A 208 13.86 40.01 12.01
CA LYS A 208 13.99 41.08 13.02
C LYS A 208 15.44 41.45 13.36
N ARG A 209 16.42 40.58 13.03
CA ARG A 209 17.83 40.69 13.45
C ARG A 209 18.80 40.16 12.37
N GLY A 210 20.06 40.59 12.42
CA GLY A 210 21.12 40.11 11.53
C GLY A 210 21.14 40.78 10.15
N ARG A 211 21.96 40.25 9.24
CA ARG A 211 22.24 40.83 7.91
C ARG A 211 21.04 40.93 6.97
N PHE A 212 19.97 40.20 7.27
CA PHE A 212 18.74 40.17 6.46
C PHE A 212 17.58 40.89 7.15
N LYS A 213 17.86 41.74 8.13
CA LYS A 213 16.83 42.48 8.86
C LYS A 213 15.97 43.29 7.89
N GLY A 214 14.64 43.16 8.02
CA GLY A 214 13.68 43.83 7.14
C GLY A 214 13.30 43.06 5.87
N TYR A 215 13.90 41.89 5.63
CA TYR A 215 13.53 41.00 4.52
C TYR A 215 12.77 39.76 4.99
N PHE A 216 11.92 39.25 4.12
CA PHE A 216 11.12 38.05 4.33
C PHE A 216 11.84 36.84 3.73
N LYS A 217 11.79 35.70 4.42
CA LYS A 217 12.41 34.47 3.93
C LYS A 217 11.39 33.74 3.05
N LYS A 218 11.76 33.52 1.79
CA LYS A 218 11.05 32.71 0.81
C LYS A 218 11.74 31.35 0.68
N THR A 219 10.98 30.27 0.79
CA THR A 219 11.42 28.87 0.61
C THR A 219 10.60 28.26 -0.50
N VAL A 220 11.27 27.73 -1.52
CA VAL A 220 10.69 27.10 -2.69
C VAL A 220 11.02 25.62 -2.65
N PHE A 221 10.00 24.76 -2.69
CA PHE A 221 10.13 23.31 -2.83
C PHE A 221 9.91 22.93 -4.29
N TYR A 222 10.79 22.12 -4.86
CA TYR A 222 10.77 21.81 -6.29
C TYR A 222 11.28 20.39 -6.58
N GLU A 223 10.88 19.85 -7.73
CA GLU A 223 11.43 18.59 -8.22
C GLU A 223 12.78 18.84 -8.91
N ALA A 224 13.81 18.13 -8.43
CA ALA A 224 15.14 18.15 -9.01
C ALA A 224 15.49 16.78 -9.63
N PRO A 225 16.28 16.76 -10.71
CA PRO A 225 16.85 15.51 -11.23
C PRO A 225 17.69 14.78 -10.17
N LEU A 226 17.61 13.46 -10.18
CA LEU A 226 18.44 12.62 -9.32
C LEU A 226 19.92 12.69 -9.77
N SER A 227 20.84 12.79 -8.82
CA SER A 227 22.27 12.66 -9.09
C SER A 227 22.62 11.21 -9.44
N GLU A 228 23.76 11.00 -10.12
CA GLU A 228 24.23 9.64 -10.45
C GLU A 228 24.36 8.72 -9.22
N LYS A 229 24.72 9.29 -8.06
CA LYS A 229 24.83 8.54 -6.81
C LYS A 229 23.45 8.15 -6.27
N GLU A 230 22.46 9.03 -6.39
CA GLU A 230 21.06 8.76 -5.97
C GLU A 230 20.41 7.74 -6.91
N VAL A 231 20.61 7.88 -8.22
CA VAL A 231 20.21 6.87 -9.22
C VAL A 231 20.80 5.51 -8.85
N ALA A 232 22.11 5.44 -8.57
CA ALA A 232 22.76 4.17 -8.24
C ALA A 232 22.25 3.56 -6.91
N ARG A 233 21.86 4.40 -5.93
CA ARG A 233 21.22 3.95 -4.69
C ARG A 233 19.83 3.36 -4.97
N ILE A 234 18.97 4.10 -5.66
CA ILE A 234 17.60 3.64 -5.97
C ILE A 234 17.65 2.35 -6.78
N LYS A 235 18.53 2.24 -7.79
CA LYS A 235 18.73 0.99 -8.54
C LYS A 235 19.08 -0.19 -7.64
N GLY A 236 20.06 -0.01 -6.76
CA GLY A 236 20.46 -1.06 -5.83
C GLY A 236 19.33 -1.47 -4.87
N MET A 237 18.52 -0.51 -4.41
CA MET A 237 17.35 -0.81 -3.57
C MET A 237 16.24 -1.54 -4.35
N VAL A 238 15.99 -1.17 -5.61
CA VAL A 238 15.11 -1.92 -6.53
C VAL A 238 15.61 -3.36 -6.72
N ASP A 239 16.91 -3.55 -6.93
CA ASP A 239 17.49 -4.88 -7.16
C ASP A 239 17.36 -5.78 -5.92
N ILE A 240 17.58 -5.23 -4.72
CA ILE A 240 17.40 -5.96 -3.46
C ILE A 240 15.93 -6.28 -3.23
N ARG A 241 15.03 -5.30 -3.43
CA ARG A 241 13.57 -5.49 -3.31
C ARG A 241 13.13 -6.64 -4.21
N ASN A 242 13.49 -6.60 -5.49
CA ASN A 242 13.10 -7.62 -6.47
C ASN A 242 13.69 -9.00 -6.08
N SER A 243 14.96 -9.05 -5.68
CA SER A 243 15.60 -10.31 -5.23
C SER A 243 14.93 -10.88 -3.97
N TYR A 244 14.51 -10.02 -3.03
CA TYR A 244 13.81 -10.47 -1.83
C TYR A 244 12.39 -10.97 -2.14
N GLN A 245 11.70 -10.31 -3.08
CA GLN A 245 10.41 -10.79 -3.58
C GLN A 245 10.52 -12.17 -4.25
N GLU A 246 11.59 -12.45 -5.02
CA GLU A 246 11.85 -13.79 -5.57
C GLU A 246 12.02 -14.84 -4.46
N VAL A 247 12.78 -14.51 -3.40
CA VAL A 247 12.97 -15.38 -2.21
C VAL A 247 11.64 -15.64 -1.50
N ILE A 248 10.75 -14.65 -1.40
CA ILE A 248 9.42 -14.81 -0.81
C ILE A 248 8.51 -15.64 -1.71
N ALA A 249 8.53 -15.40 -3.02
CA ALA A 249 7.65 -16.05 -3.98
C ALA A 249 7.85 -17.57 -4.01
N ILE A 250 9.10 -18.04 -3.98
CA ILE A 250 9.38 -19.49 -3.97
C ILE A 250 8.87 -20.17 -2.69
N GLN A 251 8.87 -19.46 -1.55
CA GLN A 251 8.42 -20.01 -0.26
C GLN A 251 6.90 -20.19 -0.16
N ARG A 252 6.13 -19.70 -1.14
CA ARG A 252 4.66 -19.85 -1.16
C ARG A 252 4.22 -21.31 -1.30
N PHE A 253 5.03 -22.14 -1.95
CA PHE A 253 4.75 -23.56 -2.21
C PHE A 253 5.35 -24.45 -1.12
N TYR A 254 4.66 -25.48 -0.64
CA TYR A 254 5.18 -26.29 0.47
C TYR A 254 6.40 -27.15 0.07
N ASP A 255 6.46 -27.57 -1.18
CA ASP A 255 7.45 -28.48 -1.76
C ASP A 255 8.45 -27.78 -2.67
N TYR A 256 8.69 -26.47 -2.45
CA TYR A 256 9.64 -25.71 -3.26
C TYR A 256 11.03 -26.34 -3.28
N ASP A 257 11.71 -26.17 -4.42
CA ASP A 257 13.08 -26.64 -4.60
C ASP A 257 14.03 -25.89 -3.66
N LYS A 258 14.65 -26.64 -2.73
CA LYS A 258 15.58 -26.10 -1.73
C LYS A 258 16.88 -25.61 -2.36
N ASP A 259 17.32 -26.20 -3.46
CA ASP A 259 18.54 -25.77 -4.15
C ASP A 259 18.30 -24.43 -4.84
N GLU A 260 17.14 -24.27 -5.48
CA GLU A 260 16.71 -22.99 -6.05
C GLU A 260 16.49 -21.93 -4.96
N PHE A 261 15.87 -22.28 -3.83
CA PHE A 261 15.75 -21.38 -2.69
C PHE A 261 17.12 -20.87 -2.20
N ASN A 262 18.09 -21.77 -2.03
CA ASN A 262 19.44 -21.40 -1.61
C ASN A 262 20.16 -20.53 -2.66
N HIS A 263 19.89 -20.76 -3.96
CA HIS A 263 20.39 -19.91 -5.04
C HIS A 263 19.85 -18.47 -4.93
N LEU A 264 18.53 -18.32 -4.78
CA LEU A 264 17.86 -17.03 -4.62
C LEU A 264 18.31 -16.32 -3.33
N LEU A 265 18.44 -17.04 -2.22
CA LEU A 265 18.94 -16.50 -0.96
C LEU A 265 20.40 -16.03 -1.08
N GLY A 266 21.23 -16.76 -1.83
CA GLY A 266 22.60 -16.38 -2.15
C GLY A 266 22.66 -15.10 -2.98
N LYS A 267 21.82 -14.98 -4.01
CA LYS A 267 21.67 -13.77 -4.84
C LYS A 267 21.25 -12.56 -4.00
N LEU A 268 20.25 -12.72 -3.12
CA LEU A 268 19.81 -11.67 -2.19
C LEU A 268 20.97 -11.21 -1.30
N ASN A 269 21.68 -12.15 -0.68
CA ASN A 269 22.84 -11.84 0.18
C ASN A 269 23.93 -11.05 -0.57
N GLN A 270 24.32 -11.52 -1.76
CA GLN A 270 25.35 -10.86 -2.57
C GLN A 270 24.94 -9.44 -2.98
N THR A 271 23.68 -9.27 -3.39
CA THR A 271 23.15 -7.97 -3.83
C THR A 271 23.13 -6.98 -2.67
N TYR A 272 22.66 -7.43 -1.50
CA TYR A 272 22.68 -6.65 -0.26
C TYR A 272 24.10 -6.27 0.18
N ASP A 273 25.02 -7.24 0.27
CA ASP A 273 26.39 -6.99 0.76
C ASP A 273 27.14 -6.01 -0.15
N THR A 274 26.93 -6.12 -1.46
CA THR A 274 27.50 -5.19 -2.45
C THR A 274 26.92 -3.79 -2.27
N PHE A 275 25.62 -3.68 -2.03
CA PHE A 275 24.96 -2.40 -1.78
C PHE A 275 25.46 -1.75 -0.50
N VAL A 276 25.44 -2.46 0.63
CA VAL A 276 25.83 -1.91 1.94
C VAL A 276 27.29 -1.46 1.92
N LYS A 277 28.18 -2.22 1.29
CA LYS A 277 29.60 -1.83 1.13
C LYS A 277 29.77 -0.50 0.40
N ARG A 278 28.89 -0.18 -0.56
CA ARG A 278 28.98 1.04 -1.38
C ARG A 278 28.18 2.22 -0.85
N PHE A 279 27.03 1.94 -0.24
CA PHE A 279 26.00 2.94 0.05
C PHE A 279 25.60 3.00 1.52
N GLY A 280 26.02 2.04 2.35
CA GLY A 280 25.55 1.87 3.72
C GLY A 280 24.22 1.12 3.80
N TYR A 281 23.74 0.93 5.02
CA TYR A 281 22.53 0.18 5.36
C TYR A 281 21.26 0.74 4.69
N LEU A 282 20.32 -0.15 4.36
CA LEU A 282 19.04 0.18 3.73
C LEU A 282 18.24 1.19 4.55
N ASN A 283 18.21 0.98 5.87
CA ASN A 283 17.45 1.80 6.82
C ASN A 283 18.20 3.07 7.24
N SER A 284 19.41 3.33 6.71
CA SER A 284 20.08 4.61 6.95
C SER A 284 19.22 5.77 6.40
N PRO A 285 19.20 6.95 7.06
CA PRO A 285 18.31 8.06 6.67
C PRO A 285 18.42 8.46 5.19
N VAL A 286 19.64 8.39 4.62
CA VAL A 286 19.88 8.75 3.22
C VAL A 286 19.25 7.76 2.25
N ASN A 287 19.27 6.46 2.56
CA ASN A 287 18.67 5.44 1.70
C ASN A 287 17.15 5.40 1.86
N ARG A 288 16.67 5.44 3.11
CA ARG A 288 15.24 5.53 3.43
C ARG A 288 14.57 6.68 2.69
N ASN A 289 15.07 7.91 2.85
CA ASN A 289 14.42 9.09 2.28
C ASN A 289 14.44 9.12 0.73
N LEU A 290 15.26 8.28 0.08
CA LEU A 290 15.27 8.15 -1.39
C LEU A 290 14.29 7.09 -1.91
N PHE A 291 13.78 6.22 -1.03
CA PHE A 291 13.03 5.03 -1.43
C PHE A 291 11.73 4.82 -0.63
N ASP A 292 11.45 5.64 0.37
CA ASP A 292 10.27 5.55 1.25
C ASP A 292 8.93 5.67 0.52
N SER A 293 8.93 6.27 -0.67
CA SER A 293 7.77 6.35 -1.56
C SER A 293 7.48 5.03 -2.29
N ASP A 294 8.37 4.04 -2.22
CA ASP A 294 8.12 2.69 -2.74
C ASP A 294 7.19 1.93 -1.80
N ASP A 295 6.11 1.37 -2.34
CA ASP A 295 5.12 0.58 -1.59
C ASP A 295 5.74 -0.59 -0.83
N LYS A 296 6.86 -1.14 -1.34
CA LYS A 296 7.57 -2.26 -0.72
C LYS A 296 8.78 -1.82 0.11
N TYR A 297 8.94 -0.53 0.40
CA TYR A 297 10.02 -0.06 1.26
C TYR A 297 9.96 -0.71 2.64
N SER A 298 8.76 -0.85 3.25
CA SER A 298 8.61 -1.51 4.55
C SER A 298 9.11 -2.96 4.54
N LEU A 299 8.88 -3.68 3.43
CA LEU A 299 9.41 -5.02 3.24
C LEU A 299 10.93 -5.00 3.13
N LEU A 300 11.49 -4.09 2.33
CA LEU A 300 12.93 -3.93 2.18
C LEU A 300 13.60 -3.57 3.52
N ALA A 301 12.97 -2.69 4.32
CA ALA A 301 13.44 -2.27 5.62
C ALA A 301 13.50 -3.41 6.63
N SER A 302 12.64 -4.41 6.51
CA SER A 302 12.62 -5.61 7.37
C SER A 302 13.84 -6.53 7.19
N LEU A 303 14.66 -6.31 6.15
CA LEU A 303 15.92 -7.02 5.99
C LEU A 303 16.98 -6.61 7.02
N GLU A 304 16.78 -5.51 7.75
CA GLU A 304 17.73 -5.02 8.74
C GLU A 304 17.09 -4.89 10.12
N ASP A 305 17.69 -5.54 11.11
CA ASP A 305 17.37 -5.36 12.53
C ASP A 305 18.13 -4.15 13.08
N GLU A 306 17.43 -3.32 13.88
CA GLU A 306 18.03 -2.17 14.57
C GLU A 306 18.53 -2.58 15.97
N GLY A 307 19.73 -2.13 16.33
CA GLY A 307 20.30 -2.22 17.68
C GLY A 307 20.91 -0.89 18.11
N LEU A 308 21.29 -0.80 19.39
CA LEU A 308 22.06 0.33 19.92
C LEU A 308 23.51 -0.09 20.11
N ASP A 309 24.44 0.78 19.73
CA ASP A 309 25.86 0.59 20.04
C ASP A 309 26.06 0.56 21.58
N PRO A 310 26.74 -0.46 22.15
CA PRO A 310 27.07 -0.50 23.57
C PRO A 310 27.81 0.75 24.09
N SER A 311 28.46 1.50 23.21
CA SER A 311 29.32 2.64 23.54
C SER A 311 28.75 4.00 23.11
N ALA A 312 27.63 4.06 22.37
CA ALA A 312 27.08 5.31 21.82
C ALA A 312 25.56 5.27 21.58
N GLN A 313 24.90 6.44 21.64
CA GLN A 313 23.49 6.67 21.25
C GLN A 313 23.19 6.44 19.75
N ASN A 314 24.06 5.76 19.01
CA ASN A 314 23.93 5.56 17.57
C ASN A 314 23.27 4.20 17.26
N VAL A 315 22.42 4.21 16.25
CA VAL A 315 21.74 3.00 15.73
C VAL A 315 22.75 2.18 14.93
N ILE A 316 22.79 0.88 15.20
CA ILE A 316 23.48 -0.12 14.39
C ILE A 316 22.43 -0.97 13.66
N TYR A 317 22.74 -1.34 12.43
CA TYR A 317 21.88 -2.20 11.63
C TYR A 317 22.59 -3.54 11.39
N THR A 318 21.86 -4.65 11.53
CA THR A 318 22.36 -6.00 11.24
C THR A 318 21.41 -6.73 10.32
N LYS A 319 21.91 -7.68 9.51
CA LYS A 319 21.05 -8.55 8.71
C LYS A 319 20.02 -9.26 9.58
N SER A 320 18.76 -9.27 9.14
CA SER A 320 17.71 -10.05 9.79
C SER A 320 17.78 -11.53 9.39
N LEU A 321 16.96 -12.35 10.04
CA LEU A 321 16.85 -13.79 9.77
C LEU A 321 16.45 -14.11 8.32
N ALA A 322 15.91 -13.14 7.57
CA ALA A 322 15.52 -13.30 6.18
C ALA A 322 16.71 -13.62 5.25
N PHE A 323 17.94 -13.34 5.69
CA PHE A 323 19.16 -13.70 4.96
C PHE A 323 19.66 -15.12 5.25
N GLU A 324 19.06 -15.83 6.21
CA GLU A 324 19.55 -17.12 6.69
C GLU A 324 18.60 -18.28 6.37
N LYS A 325 17.29 -18.06 6.43
CA LYS A 325 16.30 -19.14 6.30
C LYS A 325 14.96 -18.64 5.74
N ALA A 326 14.16 -19.60 5.29
CA ALA A 326 12.77 -19.35 4.92
C ALA A 326 11.95 -18.90 6.15
N LEU A 327 11.20 -17.81 6.00
CA LEU A 327 10.37 -17.18 7.04
C LEU A 327 8.89 -17.07 6.64
N VAL A 328 8.59 -17.26 5.35
CA VAL A 328 7.23 -17.30 4.84
C VAL A 328 6.71 -18.72 5.07
N ARG A 329 5.59 -18.83 5.80
CA ARG A 329 4.88 -20.10 5.91
C ARG A 329 4.18 -20.36 4.57
N PRO A 330 4.41 -21.52 3.93
CA PRO A 330 3.68 -21.88 2.72
C PRO A 330 2.17 -21.82 2.97
N GLU A 331 1.43 -21.37 1.96
CA GLU A 331 -0.03 -21.50 1.99
C GLU A 331 -0.32 -23.00 2.06
N LYS A 332 -1.10 -23.43 3.07
CA LYS A 332 -1.55 -24.82 3.11
C LYS A 332 -2.56 -24.97 1.99
N GLU A 333 -2.17 -25.66 0.92
CA GLU A 333 -3.14 -26.12 -0.06
C GLU A 333 -4.17 -27.01 0.66
N VAL A 334 -5.43 -26.62 0.54
CA VAL A 334 -6.53 -27.41 1.06
C VAL A 334 -6.64 -28.64 0.16
N THR A 335 -6.12 -29.78 0.61
CA THR A 335 -6.11 -31.01 -0.21
C THR A 335 -7.38 -31.83 -0.07
N GLU A 336 -8.14 -31.59 1.00
CA GLU A 336 -9.38 -32.30 1.30
C GLU A 336 -10.29 -31.45 2.19
N VAL A 337 -11.57 -31.43 1.87
CA VAL A 337 -12.64 -30.84 2.69
C VAL A 337 -13.80 -31.83 2.83
N SER A 338 -14.66 -31.56 3.81
CA SER A 338 -15.80 -32.43 4.14
C SER A 338 -17.15 -31.88 3.69
N THR A 339 -17.21 -30.63 3.22
CA THR A 339 -18.46 -29.97 2.80
C THR A 339 -18.27 -29.14 1.54
N ALA A 340 -19.35 -28.95 0.79
CA ALA A 340 -19.37 -28.10 -0.39
C ALA A 340 -19.08 -26.63 -0.06
N LEU A 341 -19.56 -26.15 1.09
CA LEU A 341 -19.32 -24.79 1.56
C LEU A 341 -17.83 -24.55 1.86
N ASP A 342 -17.15 -25.52 2.48
CA ASP A 342 -15.70 -25.44 2.69
C ASP A 342 -14.95 -25.41 1.36
N ALA A 343 -15.40 -26.20 0.38
CA ALA A 343 -14.82 -26.19 -0.97
C ALA A 343 -15.00 -24.81 -1.65
N LEU A 344 -16.20 -24.23 -1.54
CA LEU A 344 -16.51 -22.90 -2.08
C LEU A 344 -15.64 -21.83 -1.41
N ASN A 345 -15.57 -21.83 -0.08
CA ASN A 345 -14.76 -20.88 0.67
C ASN A 345 -13.27 -21.00 0.31
N SER A 346 -12.77 -22.22 0.11
CA SER A 346 -11.40 -22.46 -0.38
C SER A 346 -11.19 -21.86 -1.78
N SER A 347 -12.14 -22.07 -2.69
CA SER A 347 -12.11 -21.53 -4.06
C SER A 347 -12.12 -19.99 -4.08
N LEU A 348 -12.96 -19.38 -3.23
CA LEU A 348 -13.06 -17.93 -3.10
C LEU A 348 -11.81 -17.33 -2.43
N ALA A 349 -11.24 -17.98 -1.43
CA ALA A 349 -10.01 -17.55 -0.78
C ALA A 349 -8.82 -17.55 -1.75
N ASP A 350 -8.77 -18.50 -2.69
CA ASP A 350 -7.78 -18.57 -3.77
C ASP A 350 -8.06 -17.57 -4.92
N GLY A 351 -9.16 -16.81 -4.87
CA GLY A 351 -9.56 -15.87 -5.92
C GLY A 351 -10.05 -16.52 -7.21
N ARG A 352 -10.43 -17.81 -7.17
CA ARG A 352 -10.91 -18.58 -8.34
C ARG A 352 -12.38 -18.31 -8.68
N GLY A 353 -13.13 -17.66 -7.78
CA GLY A 353 -14.59 -17.56 -7.88
C GLY A 353 -15.25 -18.90 -7.57
N VAL A 354 -16.40 -19.20 -8.20
CA VAL A 354 -17.05 -20.51 -8.12
C VAL A 354 -16.42 -21.47 -9.13
N ASP A 355 -15.29 -22.06 -8.77
CA ASP A 355 -14.56 -23.03 -9.61
C ASP A 355 -14.99 -24.46 -9.23
N LEU A 356 -16.09 -24.93 -9.84
CA LEU A 356 -16.62 -26.28 -9.58
C LEU A 356 -15.58 -27.39 -9.83
N PRO A 357 -14.78 -27.37 -10.92
CA PRO A 357 -13.69 -28.33 -11.10
C PRO A 357 -12.70 -28.39 -9.92
N TYR A 358 -12.23 -27.24 -9.43
CA TYR A 358 -11.36 -27.17 -8.26
C TYR A 358 -12.06 -27.70 -7.00
N MET A 359 -13.29 -27.24 -6.75
CA MET A 359 -14.08 -27.66 -5.59
C MET A 359 -14.26 -29.18 -5.53
N MET A 360 -14.54 -29.82 -6.66
CA MET A 360 -14.65 -31.29 -6.77
C MET A 360 -13.31 -32.01 -6.58
N SER A 361 -12.18 -31.35 -6.85
CA SER A 361 -10.85 -31.94 -6.65
C SER A 361 -10.49 -32.10 -5.16
N ILE A 362 -11.01 -31.21 -4.32
CA ILE A 362 -10.75 -31.17 -2.87
C ILE A 362 -11.92 -31.76 -2.06
N TYR A 363 -13.14 -31.74 -2.58
CA TYR A 363 -14.30 -32.41 -1.98
C TYR A 363 -14.55 -33.73 -2.72
N ARG A 364 -13.90 -34.81 -2.26
CA ARG A 364 -13.82 -36.06 -3.01
C ARG A 364 -15.13 -36.86 -2.94
N GLY A 365 -15.43 -37.56 -4.04
CA GLY A 365 -16.55 -38.51 -4.10
C GLY A 365 -17.92 -37.88 -4.37
N VAL A 366 -17.98 -36.56 -4.61
CA VAL A 366 -19.21 -35.86 -5.01
C VAL A 366 -19.29 -35.69 -6.52
N THR A 367 -20.51 -35.65 -7.05
CA THR A 367 -20.75 -35.26 -8.44
C THR A 367 -20.95 -33.75 -8.53
N ARG A 368 -20.87 -33.20 -9.74
CA ARG A 368 -21.16 -31.78 -9.98
C ARG A 368 -22.57 -31.41 -9.50
N ASP A 369 -23.54 -32.26 -9.79
CA ASP A 369 -24.95 -32.00 -9.44
C ASP A 369 -25.16 -32.03 -7.91
N SER A 370 -24.57 -33.01 -7.20
CA SER A 370 -24.68 -33.07 -5.74
C SER A 370 -23.94 -31.91 -5.07
N LEU A 371 -22.83 -31.45 -5.65
CA LEU A 371 -22.10 -30.28 -5.18
C LEU A 371 -22.97 -29.02 -5.30
N ILE A 372 -23.59 -28.79 -6.47
CA ILE A 372 -24.48 -27.65 -6.70
C ILE A 372 -25.70 -27.70 -5.76
N GLU A 373 -26.29 -28.88 -5.58
CA GLU A 373 -27.43 -29.08 -4.68
C GLU A 373 -27.07 -28.76 -3.23
N GLU A 374 -25.90 -29.23 -2.75
CA GLU A 374 -25.42 -28.93 -1.39
C GLU A 374 -25.12 -27.44 -1.18
N LEU A 375 -24.57 -26.76 -2.19
CA LEU A 375 -24.29 -25.32 -2.13
C LEU A 375 -25.58 -24.48 -2.11
N GLY A 376 -26.61 -24.93 -2.83
CA GLY A 376 -27.88 -24.23 -2.96
C GLY A 376 -27.68 -22.73 -3.21
N ASP A 377 -28.22 -21.93 -2.30
CA ASP A 377 -28.24 -20.46 -2.37
C ASP A 377 -26.88 -19.75 -2.22
N GLN A 378 -25.79 -20.49 -1.95
CA GLN A 378 -24.45 -19.93 -1.87
C GLN A 378 -23.86 -19.60 -3.26
N ILE A 379 -24.38 -20.25 -4.30
CA ILE A 379 -24.01 -19.99 -5.69
C ILE A 379 -25.27 -19.70 -6.50
N ILE A 380 -25.16 -18.83 -7.50
CA ILE A 380 -26.30 -18.42 -8.34
C ILE A 380 -25.84 -18.48 -9.80
N PRO A 381 -26.66 -19.01 -10.72
CA PRO A 381 -26.35 -18.95 -12.16
C PRO A 381 -26.24 -17.50 -12.59
N GLU A 382 -25.16 -17.17 -13.30
CA GLU A 382 -24.92 -15.83 -13.81
C GLU A 382 -25.93 -15.54 -14.94
N PRO A 383 -26.83 -14.56 -14.77
CA PRO A 383 -27.96 -14.38 -15.68
C PRO A 383 -27.56 -13.80 -17.05
N GLU A 384 -26.55 -12.94 -17.12
CA GLU A 384 -26.10 -12.28 -18.35
C GLU A 384 -25.43 -13.27 -19.31
N GLN A 385 -24.49 -14.06 -18.81
CA GLN A 385 -23.80 -15.10 -19.54
C GLN A 385 -24.77 -16.21 -19.95
N TYR A 386 -25.71 -16.56 -19.07
CA TYR A 386 -26.78 -17.49 -19.42
C TYR A 386 -27.63 -16.98 -20.58
N LEU A 387 -28.07 -15.72 -20.55
CA LEU A 387 -28.90 -15.15 -21.61
C LEU A 387 -28.13 -14.98 -22.94
N GLN A 388 -26.86 -14.58 -22.88
CA GLN A 388 -26.06 -14.26 -24.07
C GLN A 388 -25.46 -15.50 -24.75
N GLU A 389 -24.93 -16.44 -23.96
CA GLU A 389 -24.13 -17.55 -24.46
C GLU A 389 -24.83 -18.90 -24.28
N GLY A 390 -25.88 -18.97 -23.45
CA GLY A 390 -26.53 -20.23 -23.05
C GLY A 390 -25.65 -21.09 -22.14
N GLU A 391 -24.53 -20.55 -21.67
CA GLU A 391 -23.61 -21.24 -20.77
C GLU A 391 -24.02 -21.02 -19.31
N VAL A 392 -24.09 -22.11 -18.54
CA VAL A 392 -24.37 -22.05 -17.09
C VAL A 392 -23.05 -21.91 -16.35
N VAL A 393 -22.69 -20.65 -16.07
CA VAL A 393 -21.62 -20.30 -15.13
C VAL A 393 -22.26 -19.89 -13.82
N TYR A 394 -21.65 -20.29 -12.71
CA TYR A 394 -22.10 -19.91 -11.37
C TYR A 394 -21.21 -18.79 -10.82
N VAL A 395 -21.83 -17.88 -10.09
CA VAL A 395 -21.15 -16.85 -9.29
C VAL A 395 -21.52 -17.02 -7.82
N SER A 396 -20.71 -16.48 -6.92
CA SER A 396 -21.04 -16.50 -5.50
C SER A 396 -22.29 -15.66 -5.25
N ARG A 397 -23.08 -15.98 -4.22
CA ARG A 397 -24.22 -15.16 -3.82
C ARG A 397 -23.83 -13.69 -3.63
N GLN A 398 -22.65 -13.44 -3.04
CA GLN A 398 -22.15 -12.08 -2.80
C GLN A 398 -21.84 -11.33 -4.11
N ASP A 399 -21.27 -12.00 -5.10
CA ASP A 399 -20.99 -11.40 -6.40
C ASP A 399 -22.28 -11.16 -7.19
N PHE A 400 -23.24 -12.08 -7.09
CA PHE A 400 -24.56 -11.91 -7.69
C PHE A 400 -25.26 -10.66 -7.13
N LEU A 401 -25.27 -10.47 -5.80
CA LEU A 401 -25.93 -9.36 -5.11
C LEU A 401 -25.14 -8.04 -5.12
N SER A 402 -24.05 -7.94 -5.88
CA SER A 402 -23.26 -6.71 -5.96
C SER A 402 -22.87 -6.36 -7.40
N GLY A 403 -22.35 -5.16 -7.63
CA GLY A 403 -22.04 -4.67 -8.98
C GLY A 403 -23.25 -4.02 -9.65
N ASP A 404 -23.43 -4.23 -10.95
CA ASP A 404 -24.54 -3.65 -11.72
C ASP A 404 -25.86 -4.42 -11.49
N VAL A 405 -26.48 -4.17 -10.34
CA VAL A 405 -27.74 -4.81 -9.91
C VAL A 405 -28.89 -4.50 -10.89
N LEU A 406 -28.87 -3.32 -11.52
CA LEU A 406 -29.94 -2.93 -12.46
C LEU A 406 -29.88 -3.76 -13.74
N THR A 407 -28.70 -3.93 -14.33
CA THR A 407 -28.54 -4.79 -15.51
C THR A 407 -28.93 -6.24 -15.21
N LYS A 408 -28.50 -6.79 -14.07
CA LYS A 408 -28.88 -8.14 -13.66
C LYS A 408 -30.40 -8.31 -13.50
N LEU A 409 -31.09 -7.32 -12.92
CA LEU A 409 -32.56 -7.31 -12.81
C LEU A 409 -33.23 -7.29 -14.18
N GLU A 410 -32.76 -6.45 -15.10
CA GLU A 410 -33.29 -6.37 -16.47
C GLU A 410 -33.16 -7.69 -17.22
N VAL A 411 -32.02 -8.38 -17.05
CA VAL A 411 -31.77 -9.69 -17.68
C VAL A 411 -32.65 -10.77 -17.07
N ILE A 412 -32.80 -10.81 -15.74
CA ILE A 412 -33.71 -11.76 -15.08
C ILE A 412 -35.16 -11.52 -15.50
N ASP A 413 -35.57 -10.25 -15.63
CA ASP A 413 -36.90 -9.89 -16.17
C ASP A 413 -37.13 -10.43 -17.57
N LEU A 414 -36.11 -10.39 -18.44
CA LEU A 414 -36.19 -10.96 -19.77
C LEU A 414 -36.33 -12.48 -19.73
N LEU A 415 -35.55 -13.17 -18.90
CA LEU A 415 -35.61 -14.61 -18.72
C LEU A 415 -36.99 -15.07 -18.21
N ILE A 416 -37.57 -14.33 -17.26
CA ILE A 416 -38.94 -14.58 -16.76
C ILE A 416 -39.98 -14.35 -17.87
N LYS A 417 -39.86 -13.25 -18.64
CA LYS A 417 -40.78 -12.95 -19.76
C LYS A 417 -40.70 -13.99 -20.88
N GLN A 418 -39.58 -14.68 -21.02
CA GLN A 418 -39.38 -15.78 -21.96
C GLN A 418 -39.94 -17.11 -21.46
N ASP A 419 -40.55 -17.16 -20.27
CA ASP A 419 -41.01 -18.39 -19.60
C ASP A 419 -39.87 -19.42 -19.46
N ASN A 420 -38.65 -18.93 -19.20
CA ASN A 420 -37.51 -19.80 -18.94
C ASN A 420 -37.66 -20.45 -17.55
N GLN A 421 -37.63 -21.79 -17.51
CA GLN A 421 -37.82 -22.57 -16.28
C GLN A 421 -36.57 -23.36 -15.88
N ASP A 422 -35.42 -23.06 -16.49
CA ASP A 422 -34.16 -23.76 -16.20
C ASP A 422 -33.66 -23.46 -14.78
N PHE A 423 -34.00 -22.27 -14.27
CA PHE A 423 -33.72 -21.85 -12.90
C PHE A 423 -34.87 -21.06 -12.29
N SER A 424 -34.85 -20.91 -10.97
CA SER A 424 -35.84 -20.13 -10.21
C SER A 424 -35.61 -18.62 -10.37
N TRP A 425 -35.70 -18.08 -11.59
CA TRP A 425 -35.41 -16.68 -11.90
C TRP A 425 -36.24 -15.69 -11.07
N ALA A 426 -37.52 -16.00 -10.82
CA ALA A 426 -38.38 -15.17 -9.97
C ALA A 426 -37.89 -15.11 -8.50
N TYR A 427 -37.26 -16.17 -8.00
CA TYR A 427 -36.63 -16.17 -6.68
C TYR A 427 -35.39 -15.26 -6.66
N TYR A 428 -34.49 -15.42 -7.65
CA TYR A 428 -33.29 -14.60 -7.75
C TYR A 428 -33.58 -13.11 -8.00
N GLN A 429 -34.66 -12.81 -8.72
CA GLN A 429 -35.18 -11.45 -8.85
C GLN A 429 -35.49 -10.83 -7.48
N GLY A 430 -36.20 -11.59 -6.62
CA GLY A 430 -36.52 -11.13 -5.27
C GLY A 430 -35.27 -10.79 -4.46
N LEU A 431 -34.20 -11.59 -4.59
CA LEU A 431 -32.93 -11.32 -3.92
C LEU A 431 -32.26 -10.02 -4.41
N LEU A 432 -32.33 -9.73 -5.71
CA LEU A 432 -31.77 -8.48 -6.26
C LEU A 432 -32.60 -7.25 -5.87
N GLU A 433 -33.92 -7.38 -5.76
CA GLU A 433 -34.79 -6.28 -5.32
C GLU A 433 -34.51 -5.87 -3.85
N GLU A 434 -34.08 -6.81 -3.00
CA GLU A 434 -33.67 -6.50 -1.61
C GLU A 434 -32.41 -5.62 -1.52
N VAL A 435 -31.55 -5.67 -2.54
CA VAL A 435 -30.27 -4.93 -2.60
C VAL A 435 -30.28 -3.84 -3.67
N ARG A 436 -31.46 -3.48 -4.16
CA ARG A 436 -31.62 -2.46 -5.18
C ARG A 436 -31.22 -1.08 -4.62
N PRO A 437 -30.35 -0.32 -5.31
CA PRO A 437 -29.88 0.99 -4.85
C PRO A 437 -30.96 2.06 -4.72
#